data_AF-A0A7J6TP95-F1
#
_entry.id   AF-A0A7J6TP95-F1
#
_cell.length_a   1.000
_cell.length_b   1.000
_cell.length_c   1.000
_cell.angle_alpha   90.00
_cell.angle_beta   90.00
_cell.angle_gamma   90.00
#
_symmetry.space_group_name_H-M   'P 1'
#
loop_
_entity.id
_entity.type
_entity.pdbx_description
1 polymer ?
#
loop_
_entity_poly.entity_id
_entity_poly.type
_entity_poly.pdbx_seq_one_letter_code
_entity_poly.pdbx_strand_id
1 'polypeptide(L)'
;MNIERALSSLGIDDDTVDEIMVILEPQRTSVLSGQKKRVESGARFVDGKNLLERVGGEMTIEGVVDTLFSALNLDPRVKFFFHLDAARTRQIKIRLTQLLIGACGGPKLYDIARLKPAHFNHNITDYHFDAVCENLRVSCEVVDIPPAFIDELMETVVKLRQEITSGCTIRLEIAHRNIESAGTASLYSQLGKKDGIVVFVDKLFK
;
A
#
# COMPACT_ATOMS: atom_id res chain seq x y z
N MET A 1 9.74 23.05 18.22
CA MET A 1 8.66 24.05 18.42
C MET A 1 7.50 23.31 19.04
N ASN A 2 7.12 23.60 20.29
CA ASN A 2 6.10 22.82 21.01
C ASN A 2 4.70 23.36 20.66
N ILE A 3 3.99 22.62 19.80
CA ILE A 3 2.69 22.99 19.22
C ILE A 3 1.59 23.14 20.28
N GLU A 4 1.66 22.34 21.34
CA GLU A 4 0.76 22.38 22.49
C GLU A 4 0.73 23.78 23.12
N ARG A 5 1.91 24.32 23.44
CA ARG A 5 2.06 25.66 24.04
C ARG A 5 1.56 26.78 23.11
N ALA A 6 1.65 26.58 21.80
CA ALA A 6 1.15 27.55 20.83
C ALA A 6 -0.39 27.52 20.75
N LEU A 7 -0.99 26.34 20.75
CA LEU A 7 -2.45 26.17 20.71
C LEU A 7 -3.11 26.66 22.00
N SER A 8 -2.54 26.32 23.17
CA SER A 8 -3.04 26.84 24.45
C SER A 8 -2.92 28.36 24.56
N SER A 9 -1.89 28.97 23.94
CA SER A 9 -1.75 30.45 23.93
C SER A 9 -2.78 31.17 23.06
N LEU A 10 -3.48 30.44 22.18
CA LEU A 10 -4.60 30.94 21.39
C LEU A 10 -5.95 30.79 22.10
N GLY A 11 -5.96 30.28 23.34
CA GLY A 11 -7.18 30.08 24.12
C GLY A 11 -8.03 28.89 23.66
N ILE A 12 -7.44 27.95 22.94
CA ILE A 12 -8.07 26.67 22.59
C ILE A 12 -8.09 25.81 23.85
N ASP A 13 -9.24 25.18 24.15
CA ASP A 13 -9.40 24.29 25.29
C ASP A 13 -8.59 23.00 25.14
N ASP A 14 -8.19 22.41 26.27
CA ASP A 14 -7.26 21.29 26.32
C ASP A 14 -7.80 20.04 25.59
N ASP A 15 -9.12 19.81 25.61
CA ASP A 15 -9.75 18.70 24.88
C ASP A 15 -9.57 18.85 23.36
N THR A 16 -9.78 20.06 22.84
CA THR A 16 -9.55 20.38 21.42
C THR A 16 -8.06 20.33 21.06
N VAL A 17 -7.17 20.72 21.98
CA VAL A 17 -5.72 20.58 21.77
C VAL A 17 -5.33 19.11 21.64
N ASP A 18 -5.86 18.24 22.49
CA ASP A 18 -5.61 16.80 22.45
C ASP A 18 -6.15 16.16 21.16
N GLU A 19 -7.35 16.55 20.71
CA GLU A 19 -7.91 16.09 19.42
C GLU A 19 -7.01 16.52 18.25
N ILE A 20 -6.56 17.77 18.22
CA ILE A 20 -5.66 18.29 17.19
C ILE A 20 -4.34 17.54 17.23
N MET A 21 -3.79 17.26 18.41
CA MET A 21 -2.57 16.48 18.56
C MET A 21 -2.72 15.07 18.02
N VAL A 22 -3.82 14.36 18.34
CA VAL A 22 -4.10 13.02 17.83
C VAL A 22 -4.28 13.00 16.31
N ILE A 23 -4.94 14.00 15.73
CA ILE A 23 -5.13 14.12 14.27
C ILE A 23 -3.80 14.39 13.56
N LEU A 24 -2.94 15.21 14.18
CA LEU A 24 -1.67 15.61 13.60
C LEU A 24 -0.54 14.61 13.87
N GLU A 25 -0.62 13.73 14.87
CA GLU A 25 0.46 12.80 15.23
C GLU A 25 0.89 11.87 14.08
N PRO A 26 -0.02 11.29 13.27
CA PRO A 26 0.37 10.53 12.07
C PRO A 26 1.07 11.39 11.02
N GLN A 27 0.76 12.69 10.96
CA GLN A 27 1.39 13.66 10.07
C GLN A 27 2.69 14.22 10.64
N ARG A 28 2.86 14.19 11.97
CA ARG A 28 4.08 14.62 12.67
C ARG A 28 5.27 13.80 12.19
N THR A 29 5.12 12.50 11.98
CA THR A 29 6.18 11.66 11.39
C THR A 29 6.53 12.12 9.97
N SER A 30 5.56 12.56 9.18
CA SER A 30 5.78 13.05 7.80
C SER A 30 6.46 14.43 7.75
N VAL A 31 6.14 15.32 8.70
CA VAL A 31 6.69 16.69 8.76
C VAL A 31 8.06 16.70 9.46
N LEU A 32 8.24 15.90 10.53
CA LEU A 32 9.55 15.70 11.16
C LEU A 32 10.49 14.89 10.26
N SER A 33 9.96 14.06 9.35
CA SER A 33 10.73 13.49 8.22
C SER A 33 11.02 14.50 7.09
N GLY A 34 11.14 15.79 7.42
CA GLY A 34 11.76 16.78 6.54
C GLY A 34 13.21 16.43 6.15
N GLN A 35 13.83 15.45 6.81
CA GLN A 35 14.82 14.61 6.15
C GLN A 35 14.09 13.62 5.27
N LYS A 36 14.15 13.82 3.93
CA LYS A 36 13.93 12.77 2.93
C LYS A 36 14.17 11.43 3.61
N LYS A 37 13.14 10.58 3.78
CA LYS A 37 13.36 9.15 4.01
C LYS A 37 14.09 8.66 2.76
N ARG A 38 15.40 8.92 2.73
CA ARG A 38 16.37 8.07 2.09
C ARG A 38 16.07 6.76 2.74
N VAL A 39 15.33 5.92 2.04
CA VAL A 39 15.67 4.51 2.03
C VAL A 39 17.15 4.52 1.67
N GLU A 40 18.06 4.58 2.64
CA GLU A 40 19.42 4.18 2.35
C GLU A 40 19.29 2.86 1.62
N SER A 41 19.94 2.74 0.48
CA SER A 41 19.95 1.50 -0.28
C SER A 41 20.39 0.41 0.67
N GLY A 42 19.43 -0.31 1.26
CA GLY A 42 19.66 -1.53 2.03
C GLY A 42 20.06 -2.67 1.11
N ALA A 43 20.60 -2.34 -0.07
CA ALA A 43 21.17 -3.27 -1.01
C ALA A 43 22.36 -3.90 -0.32
N ARG A 44 22.21 -5.15 0.11
CA ARG A 44 23.37 -5.90 0.57
C ARG A 44 24.23 -6.16 -0.66
N PHE A 45 25.47 -5.71 -0.60
CA PHE A 45 26.46 -6.09 -1.58
C PHE A 45 27.06 -7.42 -1.17
N VAL A 46 26.98 -8.42 -2.04
CA VAL A 46 27.64 -9.71 -1.87
C VAL A 46 28.67 -9.82 -2.98
N ASP A 47 29.94 -10.03 -2.62
CA ASP A 47 31.09 -10.05 -3.54
C ASP A 47 31.18 -8.80 -4.44
N GLY A 48 30.83 -7.63 -3.90
CA GLY A 48 30.87 -6.35 -4.62
C GLY A 48 29.73 -6.14 -5.61
N LYS A 49 28.77 -7.08 -5.71
CA LYS A 49 27.59 -6.99 -6.57
C LYS A 49 26.32 -6.72 -5.78
N ASN A 50 25.45 -5.88 -6.30
CA ASN A 50 24.10 -5.69 -5.75
C ASN A 50 23.16 -6.83 -6.19
N LEU A 51 21.93 -6.86 -5.63
CA LEU A 51 20.96 -7.92 -5.94
C LEU A 51 20.64 -7.98 -7.43
N LEU A 52 20.45 -6.82 -8.07
CA LEU A 52 20.11 -6.70 -9.50
C LEU A 52 21.15 -7.39 -10.40
N GLU A 53 22.44 -7.14 -10.15
CA GLU A 53 23.54 -7.76 -10.90
C GLU A 53 23.62 -9.27 -10.69
N ARG A 54 23.26 -9.74 -9.49
CA ARG A 54 23.27 -11.16 -9.14
C ARG A 54 22.07 -11.92 -9.72
N VAL A 55 20.93 -11.27 -9.94
CA VAL A 55 19.72 -11.87 -10.56
C VAL A 55 19.69 -11.79 -12.09
N GLY A 56 20.74 -11.26 -12.73
CA GLY A 56 20.84 -11.19 -14.20
C GLY A 56 20.39 -9.86 -14.83
N GLY A 57 20.18 -8.82 -14.02
CA GLY A 57 19.91 -7.47 -14.49
C GLY A 57 18.43 -7.15 -14.71
N GLU A 58 18.17 -6.04 -15.41
CA GLU A 58 16.83 -5.45 -15.54
C GLU A 58 15.84 -6.35 -16.32
N MET A 59 16.32 -7.07 -17.36
CA MET A 59 15.48 -7.96 -18.17
C MET A 59 14.87 -9.10 -17.34
N THR A 60 15.60 -9.62 -16.35
CA THR A 60 15.05 -10.64 -15.45
C THR A 60 13.88 -10.08 -14.64
N ILE A 61 14.02 -8.84 -14.13
CA ILE A 61 12.97 -8.17 -13.36
C ILE A 61 11.74 -7.87 -14.23
N GLU A 62 11.94 -7.49 -15.49
CA GLU A 62 10.83 -7.34 -16.45
C GLU A 62 10.08 -8.67 -16.65
N GLY A 63 10.80 -9.77 -16.82
CA GLY A 63 10.21 -11.12 -16.91
C GLY A 63 9.41 -11.49 -15.66
N VAL A 64 9.91 -11.19 -14.47
CA VAL A 64 9.16 -11.39 -13.21
C VAL A 64 7.87 -10.58 -13.20
N VAL A 65 7.92 -9.31 -13.60
CA VAL A 65 6.74 -8.43 -13.63
C VAL A 65 5.70 -8.94 -14.63
N ASP A 66 6.12 -9.43 -15.79
CA ASP A 66 5.20 -10.00 -16.78
C ASP A 66 4.53 -11.29 -16.28
N THR A 67 5.30 -12.18 -15.65
CA THR A 67 4.78 -13.40 -15.01
C THR A 67 3.81 -13.04 -13.88
N LEU A 68 4.17 -12.06 -13.03
CA LEU A 68 3.33 -11.59 -11.94
C LEU A 68 1.98 -11.07 -12.41
N PHE A 69 1.94 -10.24 -13.44
CA PHE A 69 0.66 -9.75 -13.97
C PHE A 69 -0.22 -10.86 -14.52
N SER A 70 0.38 -11.91 -15.08
CA SER A 70 -0.37 -13.08 -15.54
C SER A 70 -1.00 -13.81 -14.35
N ALA A 71 -0.25 -13.99 -13.26
CA ALA A 71 -0.74 -14.63 -12.04
C ALA A 71 -1.83 -13.79 -11.33
N LEU A 72 -1.62 -12.47 -11.20
CA LEU A 72 -2.57 -11.56 -10.56
C LEU A 72 -3.93 -11.49 -11.26
N ASN A 73 -3.97 -11.66 -12.58
CA ASN A 73 -5.22 -11.72 -13.34
C ASN A 73 -6.01 -13.01 -13.10
N LEU A 74 -5.37 -14.06 -12.58
CA LEU A 74 -5.99 -15.34 -12.29
C LEU A 74 -6.35 -15.49 -10.80
N ASP A 75 -5.67 -14.79 -9.90
CA ASP A 75 -5.91 -14.88 -8.46
C ASP A 75 -7.25 -14.22 -8.05
N PRO A 76 -8.25 -14.99 -7.59
CA PRO A 76 -9.57 -14.46 -7.24
C PRO A 76 -9.54 -13.41 -6.11
N ARG A 77 -8.48 -13.39 -5.30
CA ARG A 77 -8.31 -12.47 -4.17
C ARG A 77 -8.00 -11.04 -4.63
N VAL A 78 -7.40 -10.89 -5.81
CA VAL A 78 -6.84 -9.60 -6.26
C VAL A 78 -7.14 -9.24 -7.72
N LYS A 79 -7.58 -10.19 -8.55
CA LYS A 79 -7.84 -9.95 -9.99
C LYS A 79 -8.75 -8.76 -10.27
N PHE A 80 -9.68 -8.45 -9.37
CA PHE A 80 -10.58 -7.30 -9.51
C PHE A 80 -9.82 -5.96 -9.60
N PHE A 81 -8.68 -5.82 -8.92
CA PHE A 81 -7.83 -4.60 -8.99
C PHE A 81 -7.10 -4.44 -10.33
N PHE A 82 -6.95 -5.54 -11.07
CA PHE A 82 -6.13 -5.60 -12.29
C PHE A 82 -6.96 -5.73 -13.57
N HIS A 83 -8.29 -5.68 -13.49
CA HIS A 83 -9.16 -5.47 -14.65
C HIS A 83 -9.04 -4.04 -15.20
N LEU A 84 -7.95 -3.78 -15.91
CA LEU A 84 -7.57 -2.48 -16.44
C LEU A 84 -7.39 -2.57 -17.95
N ASP A 85 -7.50 -1.42 -18.63
CA ASP A 85 -7.14 -1.37 -20.05
C ASP A 85 -5.64 -1.65 -20.27
N ALA A 86 -5.29 -2.01 -21.51
CA ALA A 86 -3.92 -2.39 -21.85
C ALA A 86 -2.90 -1.27 -21.63
N ALA A 87 -3.28 0.01 -21.85
CA ALA A 87 -2.38 1.14 -21.69
C ALA A 87 -2.05 1.37 -20.21
N ARG A 88 -3.06 1.31 -19.34
CA ARG A 88 -2.90 1.42 -17.90
C ARG A 88 -2.13 0.23 -17.33
N THR A 89 -2.43 -0.98 -17.78
CA THR A 89 -1.67 -2.19 -17.43
C THR A 89 -0.18 -2.02 -17.75
N ARG A 90 0.16 -1.58 -18.96
CA ARG A 90 1.53 -1.32 -19.37
C ARG A 90 2.22 -0.29 -18.48
N GLN A 91 1.52 0.79 -18.14
CA GLN A 91 2.08 1.84 -17.28
C GLN A 91 2.36 1.36 -15.86
N ILE A 92 1.51 0.48 -15.30
CA ILE A 92 1.73 -0.09 -13.97
C ILE A 92 2.90 -1.08 -14.02
N LYS A 93 3.00 -1.93 -15.05
CA LYS A 93 4.15 -2.82 -15.24
C LYS A 93 5.48 -2.05 -15.21
N ILE A 94 5.61 -0.99 -16.01
CA ILE A 94 6.82 -0.15 -16.03
C ILE A 94 7.17 0.39 -14.64
N ARG A 95 6.17 0.91 -13.92
CA ARG A 95 6.37 1.47 -12.57
C ARG A 95 6.76 0.41 -11.55
N LEU A 96 6.17 -0.78 -11.66
CA LEU A 96 6.50 -1.90 -10.80
C LEU A 96 7.92 -2.41 -11.07
N THR A 97 8.32 -2.52 -12.34
CA THR A 97 9.70 -2.83 -12.73
C THR A 97 10.69 -1.85 -12.11
N GLN A 98 10.42 -0.54 -12.23
CA GLN A 98 11.25 0.51 -11.63
C GLN A 98 11.35 0.39 -10.10
N LEU A 99 10.23 0.07 -9.44
CA LEU A 99 10.20 -0.15 -7.99
C LEU A 99 11.04 -1.37 -7.59
N LEU A 100 10.89 -2.49 -8.30
CA LEU A 100 11.63 -3.73 -8.02
C LEU A 100 13.12 -3.58 -8.33
N ILE A 101 13.51 -2.91 -9.41
CA ILE A 101 14.92 -2.57 -9.69
C ILE A 101 15.53 -1.78 -8.53
N GLY A 102 14.81 -0.75 -8.04
CA GLY A 102 15.26 0.03 -6.89
C GLY A 102 15.32 -0.79 -5.59
N ALA A 103 14.39 -1.72 -5.40
CA ALA A 103 14.39 -2.64 -4.26
C ALA A 103 15.57 -3.62 -4.30
N CYS A 104 15.97 -4.05 -5.50
CA CYS A 104 17.15 -4.88 -5.75
C CYS A 104 18.49 -4.11 -5.66
N GLY A 105 18.47 -2.83 -5.28
CA GLY A 105 19.69 -2.02 -5.16
C GLY A 105 20.22 -1.44 -6.47
N GLY A 106 19.44 -1.52 -7.55
CA GLY A 106 19.70 -0.74 -8.76
C GLY A 106 19.47 0.76 -8.56
N PRO A 107 19.62 1.57 -9.62
CA PRO A 107 19.27 2.98 -9.58
C PRO A 107 17.85 3.16 -9.06
N LYS A 108 17.63 4.16 -8.21
CA LYS A 108 16.29 4.47 -7.74
C LYS A 108 15.50 5.12 -8.86
N LEU A 109 14.76 4.30 -9.59
CA LEU A 109 13.93 4.72 -10.72
C LEU A 109 12.48 5.06 -10.32
N TYR A 110 12.08 4.70 -9.10
CA TYR A 110 10.73 4.93 -8.59
C TYR A 110 10.72 5.74 -7.29
N ASP A 111 9.79 6.70 -7.21
CA ASP A 111 9.55 7.51 -6.02
C ASP A 111 8.50 6.84 -5.11
N ILE A 112 8.98 6.27 -3.99
CA ILE A 112 8.15 5.57 -2.98
C ILE A 112 7.03 6.47 -2.45
N ALA A 113 7.22 7.79 -2.40
CA ALA A 113 6.18 8.72 -1.94
C ALA A 113 4.91 8.67 -2.81
N ARG A 114 4.98 8.09 -4.01
CA ARG A 114 3.83 7.89 -4.90
C ARG A 114 3.00 6.65 -4.58
N LEU A 115 3.49 5.72 -3.74
CA LEU A 115 2.75 4.50 -3.40
C LEU A 115 1.45 4.83 -2.66
N LYS A 116 1.52 5.59 -1.56
CA LYS A 116 0.34 5.95 -0.78
C LYS A 116 -0.77 6.61 -1.58
N PRO A 117 -0.54 7.74 -2.29
CA PRO A 117 -1.61 8.37 -3.05
C PRO A 117 -2.14 7.48 -4.18
N ALA A 118 -1.32 6.61 -4.78
CA ALA A 118 -1.76 5.70 -5.84
C ALA A 118 -2.68 4.59 -5.31
N HIS A 119 -2.53 4.16 -4.05
CA HIS A 119 -3.25 3.01 -3.50
C HIS A 119 -4.38 3.39 -2.53
N PHE A 120 -4.35 4.63 -2.00
CA PHE A 120 -5.24 5.08 -0.92
C PHE A 120 -6.73 4.80 -1.15
N ASN A 121 -7.22 5.01 -2.38
CA ASN A 121 -8.65 4.90 -2.66
C ASN A 121 -9.11 3.47 -2.97
N HIS A 122 -8.21 2.50 -3.10
CA HIS A 122 -8.52 1.16 -3.62
C HIS A 122 -8.98 0.13 -2.58
N ASN A 123 -9.04 0.49 -1.29
CA ASN A 123 -9.49 -0.42 -0.23
C ASN A 123 -8.70 -1.73 -0.15
N ILE A 124 -7.39 -1.61 -0.34
CA ILE A 124 -6.44 -2.72 -0.28
C ILE A 124 -6.21 -3.04 1.19
N THR A 125 -6.49 -4.29 1.58
CA THR A 125 -6.32 -4.82 2.92
C THR A 125 -4.99 -5.58 3.01
N ASP A 126 -4.62 -6.02 4.22
CA ASP A 126 -3.49 -6.94 4.38
C ASP A 126 -3.67 -8.24 3.61
N TYR A 127 -4.90 -8.78 3.58
CA TYR A 127 -5.23 -9.97 2.80
C TYR A 127 -4.91 -9.80 1.30
N HIS A 128 -5.23 -8.64 0.72
CA HIS A 128 -4.90 -8.34 -0.67
C HIS A 128 -3.40 -8.16 -0.89
N PHE A 129 -2.72 -7.50 0.06
CA PHE A 129 -1.28 -7.27 -0.02
C PHE A 129 -0.49 -8.58 0.08
N ASP A 130 -0.89 -9.48 0.98
CA ASP A 130 -0.29 -10.80 1.16
C ASP A 130 -0.44 -11.64 -0.11
N ALA A 131 -1.62 -11.64 -0.72
CA ALA A 131 -1.85 -12.29 -2.00
C ALA A 131 -0.91 -11.79 -3.10
N VAL A 132 -0.68 -10.48 -3.22
CA VAL A 132 0.28 -9.93 -4.20
C VAL A 132 1.71 -10.39 -3.88
N CYS A 133 2.09 -10.41 -2.60
CA CYS A 133 3.42 -10.86 -2.17
C CYS A 133 3.67 -12.35 -2.48
N GLU A 134 2.68 -13.20 -2.24
CA GLU A 134 2.73 -14.62 -2.59
C GLU A 134 2.86 -14.82 -4.11
N ASN A 135 2.05 -14.11 -4.90
CA ASN A 135 2.16 -14.17 -6.36
C ASN A 135 3.51 -13.65 -6.86
N LEU A 136 4.09 -12.63 -6.23
CA LEU A 136 5.43 -12.14 -6.56
C LEU A 136 6.49 -13.21 -6.29
N ARG A 137 6.46 -13.86 -5.12
CA ARG A 137 7.38 -14.97 -4.80
C ARG A 137 7.28 -16.08 -5.85
N VAL A 138 6.07 -16.55 -6.15
CA VAL A 138 5.85 -17.60 -7.17
C VAL A 138 6.35 -17.15 -8.55
N SER A 139 6.14 -15.89 -8.90
CA SER A 139 6.62 -15.35 -10.19
C SER A 139 8.14 -15.30 -10.28
N CYS A 140 8.82 -15.00 -9.18
CA CYS A 140 10.27 -15.10 -9.11
C CYS A 140 10.76 -16.54 -9.26
N GLU A 141 10.07 -17.50 -8.63
CA GLU A 141 10.40 -18.94 -8.74
C GLU A 141 10.23 -19.45 -10.17
N VAL A 142 9.17 -19.04 -10.89
CA VAL A 142 8.94 -19.41 -12.30
C VAL A 142 10.02 -18.85 -13.23
N VAL A 143 10.63 -17.71 -12.88
CA VAL A 143 11.73 -17.10 -13.64
C VAL A 143 13.10 -17.60 -13.15
N ASP A 144 13.13 -18.68 -12.36
CA ASP A 144 14.34 -19.34 -11.85
C ASP A 144 15.24 -18.41 -10.99
N ILE A 145 14.64 -17.42 -10.31
CA ILE A 145 15.39 -16.60 -9.35
C ILE A 145 15.75 -17.46 -8.13
N PRO A 146 17.02 -17.50 -7.68
CA PRO A 146 17.38 -18.40 -6.59
C PRO A 146 16.74 -17.96 -5.26
N PRO A 147 16.34 -18.91 -4.37
CA PRO A 147 15.52 -18.61 -3.19
C PRO A 147 16.07 -17.51 -2.26
N ALA A 148 17.38 -17.50 -2.03
CA ALA A 148 18.03 -16.48 -1.20
C ALA A 148 17.81 -15.04 -1.72
N PHE A 149 17.70 -14.87 -3.04
CA PHE A 149 17.41 -13.57 -3.67
C PHE A 149 15.95 -13.18 -3.51
N ILE A 150 15.05 -14.17 -3.60
CA ILE A 150 13.63 -13.96 -3.39
C ILE A 150 13.39 -13.48 -1.96
N ASP A 151 14.02 -14.11 -0.97
CA ASP A 151 13.88 -13.72 0.44
C ASP A 151 14.35 -12.27 0.67
N GLU A 152 15.50 -11.88 0.11
CA GLU A 152 16.02 -10.50 0.22
C GLU A 152 15.09 -9.47 -0.46
N LEU A 153 14.54 -9.81 -1.64
CA LEU A 153 13.55 -8.98 -2.32
C LEU A 153 12.27 -8.82 -1.47
N MET A 154 11.75 -9.92 -0.93
CA MET A 154 10.52 -9.93 -0.14
C MET A 154 10.68 -9.14 1.17
N GLU A 155 11.84 -9.21 1.83
CA GLU A 155 12.16 -8.36 3.00
C GLU A 155 12.02 -6.87 2.68
N THR A 156 12.33 -6.47 1.44
CA THR A 156 12.23 -5.08 1.00
C THR A 156 10.79 -4.71 0.64
N VAL A 157 10.09 -5.58 -0.10
CA VAL A 157 8.71 -5.34 -0.54
C VAL A 157 7.75 -5.28 0.65
N VAL A 158 7.89 -6.15 1.65
CA VAL A 158 7.01 -6.19 2.83
C VAL A 158 7.03 -4.87 3.62
N LYS A 159 8.16 -4.13 3.61
CA LYS A 159 8.27 -2.81 4.27
C LYS A 159 7.39 -1.75 3.63
N LEU A 160 6.89 -1.96 2.40
CA LEU A 160 6.01 -1.03 1.69
C LEU A 160 4.53 -1.19 2.06
N ARG A 161 4.18 -2.20 2.88
CA ARG A 161 2.79 -2.53 3.27
C ARG A 161 1.99 -1.31 3.71
N GLN A 162 2.52 -0.53 4.66
CA GLN A 162 1.83 0.63 5.22
C GLN A 162 1.51 1.68 4.15
N GLU A 163 2.39 1.88 3.17
CA GLU A 163 2.13 2.81 2.07
C GLU A 163 0.98 2.33 1.19
N ILE A 164 0.72 1.02 1.11
CA ILE A 164 -0.30 0.46 0.21
C ILE A 164 -1.65 0.26 0.92
N THR A 165 -1.65 -0.18 2.19
CA THR A 165 -2.87 -0.53 2.93
C THR A 165 -3.49 0.64 3.70
N SER A 166 -2.75 1.74 3.92
CA SER A 166 -3.18 2.92 4.71
C SER A 166 -4.61 3.38 4.47
N GLY A 167 -5.05 3.43 3.21
CA GLY A 167 -6.38 3.95 2.88
C GLY A 167 -7.53 3.07 3.38
N CYS A 168 -7.34 1.76 3.47
CA CYS A 168 -8.31 0.87 4.09
C CYS A 168 -8.34 1.08 5.61
N THR A 169 -7.17 1.07 6.26
CA THR A 169 -7.02 1.22 7.71
C THR A 169 -7.68 2.49 8.21
N ILE A 170 -7.39 3.64 7.59
CA ILE A 170 -7.95 4.94 8.00
C ILE A 170 -9.48 4.96 7.85
N ARG A 171 -10.02 4.40 6.77
CA ARG A 171 -11.48 4.37 6.56
C ARG A 171 -12.18 3.44 7.54
N LEU A 172 -11.56 2.32 7.90
CA LEU A 172 -12.08 1.42 8.93
C LEU A 172 -12.08 2.10 10.31
N GLU A 173 -11.01 2.81 10.66
CA GLU A 173 -10.95 3.57 11.93
C GLU A 173 -12.04 4.64 12.01
N ILE A 174 -12.25 5.41 10.94
CA ILE A 174 -13.33 6.41 10.86
C ILE A 174 -14.70 5.72 11.00
N ALA A 175 -14.91 4.60 10.32
CA ALA A 175 -16.15 3.85 10.40
C ALA A 175 -16.42 3.34 11.83
N HIS A 176 -15.41 2.81 12.51
CA HIS A 176 -15.54 2.36 13.90
C HIS A 176 -15.90 3.53 14.84
N ARG A 177 -15.20 4.66 14.77
CA ARG A 177 -15.53 5.85 15.59
C ARG A 177 -16.96 6.35 15.36
N ASN A 178 -17.41 6.35 14.10
CA ASN A 178 -18.77 6.75 13.77
C ASN A 178 -19.83 5.79 14.34
N ILE A 179 -19.55 4.48 14.34
CA ILE A 179 -20.47 3.48 14.92
C ILE A 179 -20.48 3.59 16.45
N GLU A 180 -19.33 3.79 17.09
CA GLU A 180 -19.23 3.97 18.54
C GLU A 180 -19.98 5.22 19.02
N SER A 181 -19.92 6.31 18.26
CA SER A 181 -20.58 7.57 18.62
C SER A 181 -22.08 7.62 18.27
N ALA A 182 -22.48 7.13 17.10
CA ALA A 182 -23.85 7.29 16.58
C ALA A 182 -24.72 6.02 16.65
N GLY A 183 -24.13 4.86 16.96
CA GLY A 183 -24.79 3.57 16.93
C GLY A 183 -25.19 3.10 15.52
N THR A 184 -25.69 1.87 15.41
CA THR A 184 -26.09 1.27 14.11
C THR A 184 -27.47 1.70 13.62
N ALA A 185 -28.28 2.37 14.46
CA ALA A 185 -29.61 2.86 14.09
C ALA A 185 -29.55 3.92 12.98
N SER A 186 -28.49 4.73 12.97
CA SER A 186 -28.17 5.68 11.90
C SER A 186 -28.03 4.98 10.54
N LEU A 187 -27.29 3.87 10.50
CA LEU A 187 -27.07 3.07 9.28
C LEU A 187 -28.37 2.48 8.74
N TYR A 188 -29.23 1.94 9.62
CA TYR A 188 -30.53 1.39 9.20
C TYR A 188 -31.40 2.45 8.52
N SER A 189 -31.42 3.68 9.04
CA SER A 189 -32.17 4.77 8.42
C SER A 189 -31.54 5.22 7.09
N GLN A 190 -30.21 5.34 7.02
CA GLN A 190 -29.49 5.74 5.81
C GLN A 190 -29.64 4.74 4.66
N LEU A 191 -29.71 3.44 4.97
CA LEU A 191 -29.94 2.37 4.00
C LEU A 191 -31.39 2.25 3.55
N GLY A 192 -32.26 3.22 3.86
CA GLY A 192 -33.68 3.18 3.48
C GLY A 192 -34.48 2.15 4.28
N LYS A 193 -34.04 1.82 5.49
CA LYS A 193 -34.68 0.85 6.39
C LYS A 193 -34.87 -0.50 5.69
N LYS A 194 -35.96 -1.21 5.99
CA LYS A 194 -36.28 -2.52 5.42
C LYS A 194 -36.27 -2.51 3.89
N ASP A 195 -36.95 -1.56 3.27
CA ASP A 195 -37.16 -1.57 1.81
C ASP A 195 -35.83 -1.32 1.06
N GLY A 196 -35.00 -0.39 1.55
CA GLY A 196 -33.70 -0.16 0.94
C GLY A 196 -32.71 -1.32 1.17
N ILE A 197 -32.80 -2.03 2.30
CA ILE A 197 -32.02 -3.27 2.52
C ILE A 197 -32.46 -4.37 1.55
N VAL A 198 -33.76 -4.53 1.30
CA VAL A 198 -34.26 -5.50 0.29
C VAL A 198 -33.72 -5.17 -1.10
N VAL A 199 -33.77 -3.89 -1.51
CA VAL A 199 -33.20 -3.44 -2.80
C VAL A 199 -31.69 -3.70 -2.87
N PHE A 200 -30.97 -3.50 -1.76
CA PHE A 200 -29.54 -3.78 -1.69
C PHE A 200 -29.25 -5.28 -1.87
N VAL A 201 -29.97 -6.15 -1.15
CA VAL A 201 -29.82 -7.61 -1.24
C VAL A 201 -30.14 -8.10 -2.65
N ASP A 202 -31.23 -7.61 -3.26
CA ASP A 202 -31.61 -7.97 -4.63
C ASP A 202 -30.53 -7.58 -5.67
N LYS A 203 -29.77 -6.52 -5.42
CA LYS A 203 -28.64 -6.10 -6.28
C LYS A 203 -27.37 -6.91 -6.02
N LEU A 204 -27.16 -7.39 -4.79
CA LEU A 204 -25.97 -8.14 -4.42
C LEU A 204 -25.91 -9.52 -5.08
N PHE A 205 -27.08 -10.12 -5.34
CA PHE A 205 -27.21 -11.46 -5.93
C PHE A 205 -27.61 -11.46 -7.41
N LYS A 206 -27.50 -10.32 -8.10
CA LYS A 206 -27.66 -10.18 -9.56
C LYS A 206 -26.31 -10.05 -10.24
#